data_AF-A0A497XNP6-F1
#
_entry.id   AF-A0A497XNP6-F1
#
_cell.length_a   1.000
_cell.length_b   1.000
_cell.length_c   1.000
_cell.angle_alpha   90.00
_cell.angle_beta   90.00
_cell.angle_gamma   90.00
#
_symmetry.space_group_name_H-M   'P 1'
#
loop_
_entity.id
_entity.type
_entity.pdbx_description
1 polymer ?
#
loop_
_entity_poly.entity_id
_entity_poly.type
_entity_poly.pdbx_seq_one_letter_code
_entity_poly.pdbx_strand_id
1 'polypeptide(L)'
;MADFRNAGIDRGDIRAELKNFLLAIRIRKEEYMNIIDELEPDELEFDLREYKEYFEKQVKPIYEQAHAVGVESLVALAEEVKRVYDEIINMIESKLSYGKQG
;
A
#
# COMPACT_ATOMS: atom_id res chain seq x y z
N MET A 1 15.74 14.62 -32.82
CA MET A 1 15.59 14.98 -31.39
C MET A 1 14.91 13.80 -30.72
N ALA A 2 15.66 12.97 -30.00
CA ALA A 2 15.10 11.81 -29.32
C ALA A 2 14.21 12.31 -28.16
N ASP A 3 12.96 11.84 -28.10
CA ASP A 3 12.04 12.18 -27.01
C ASP A 3 12.44 11.38 -25.76
N PHE A 4 13.18 12.02 -24.87
CA PHE A 4 13.67 11.42 -23.61
C PHE A 4 12.57 11.20 -22.56
N ARG A 5 11.29 11.50 -22.87
CA ARG A 5 10.18 11.31 -21.91
C ARG A 5 9.68 9.86 -21.82
N ASN A 6 10.19 8.94 -22.63
CA ASN A 6 9.77 7.54 -22.65
C ASN A 6 10.84 6.55 -22.15
N ALA A 7 11.96 7.02 -21.61
CA ALA A 7 13.08 6.14 -21.23
C ALA A 7 12.94 5.46 -19.84
N GLY A 8 11.80 5.63 -19.14
CA GLY A 8 11.64 5.12 -17.77
C GLY A 8 10.25 4.64 -17.39
N ILE A 9 9.36 4.39 -18.36
CA ILE A 9 7.99 3.94 -18.11
C ILE A 9 7.76 2.67 -18.92
N ASP A 10 8.34 1.55 -18.47
CA ASP A 10 7.92 0.25 -18.96
C ASP A 10 6.61 -0.14 -18.25
N ARG A 11 5.53 -0.20 -19.02
CA ARG A 11 4.22 -0.61 -18.52
C ARG A 11 4.22 -2.05 -17.99
N GLY A 12 5.11 -2.89 -18.52
CA GLY A 12 5.34 -4.24 -18.04
C GLY A 12 5.90 -4.24 -16.62
N ASP A 13 6.87 -3.39 -16.36
CA ASP A 13 7.53 -3.26 -15.05
C ASP A 13 6.54 -2.71 -14.00
N ILE A 14 5.82 -1.63 -14.31
CA ILE A 14 4.78 -1.08 -13.43
C ILE A 14 3.75 -2.15 -13.06
N ARG A 15 3.29 -2.93 -14.05
CA ARG A 15 2.31 -4.00 -13.81
C ARG A 15 2.88 -5.09 -12.91
N ALA A 16 4.13 -5.49 -13.12
CA ALA A 16 4.79 -6.51 -12.32
C ALA A 16 4.97 -6.06 -10.87
N GLU A 17 5.43 -4.82 -10.66
CA GLU A 17 5.59 -4.23 -9.34
C GLU A 17 4.27 -4.13 -8.59
N LEU A 18 3.23 -3.57 -9.23
CA LEU A 18 1.90 -3.49 -8.63
C LEU A 18 1.34 -4.86 -8.23
N LYS A 19 1.55 -5.90 -9.05
CA LYS A 19 1.15 -7.27 -8.72
C LYS A 19 1.90 -7.81 -7.51
N ASN A 20 3.21 -7.55 -7.43
CA ASN A 20 4.04 -7.98 -6.31
C ASN A 20 3.60 -7.28 -5.02
N PHE A 21 3.36 -5.96 -5.07
CA PHE A 21 2.81 -5.22 -3.93
C PHE A 21 1.46 -5.78 -3.51
N LEU A 22 0.54 -6.00 -4.46
CA LEU A 22 -0.79 -6.52 -4.16
C LEU A 22 -0.74 -7.89 -3.47
N LEU A 23 0.12 -8.78 -3.96
CA LEU A 23 0.30 -10.10 -3.35
C LEU A 23 0.84 -9.96 -1.92
N ALA A 24 1.93 -9.20 -1.74
CA ALA A 24 2.57 -9.03 -0.46
C ALA A 24 1.63 -8.40 0.57
N ILE A 25 0.92 -7.33 0.19
CA ILE A 25 0.06 -6.61 1.13
C ILE A 25 -1.21 -7.39 1.49
N ARG A 26 -1.73 -8.25 0.59
CA ARG A 26 -2.85 -9.15 0.92
C ARG A 26 -2.46 -10.18 1.97
N ILE A 27 -1.30 -10.83 1.80
CA ILE A 27 -0.75 -11.76 2.80
C ILE A 27 -0.61 -11.03 4.13
N ARG A 28 -0.02 -9.83 4.11
CA ARG A 28 0.17 -9.03 5.30
C ARG A 28 -1.14 -8.65 5.99
N LYS A 29 -2.18 -8.32 5.22
CA LYS A 29 -3.53 -8.04 5.75
C LYS A 29 -4.11 -9.27 6.47
N GLU A 30 -3.99 -10.45 5.87
CA GLU A 30 -4.47 -11.70 6.46
C GLU A 30 -3.74 -12.02 7.77
N GLU A 31 -2.42 -11.86 7.79
CA GLU A 31 -1.62 -11.98 9.02
C GLU A 31 -2.12 -11.01 10.09
N TYR A 32 -2.32 -9.74 9.71
CA TYR A 32 -2.78 -8.70 10.61
C TYR A 32 -4.16 -9.00 11.20
N MET A 33 -5.11 -9.48 10.39
CA MET A 33 -6.43 -9.88 10.86
C MET A 33 -6.38 -10.98 11.94
N ASN A 34 -5.32 -11.80 11.96
CA ASN A 34 -5.17 -12.87 12.94
C ASN A 34 -4.50 -12.43 14.24
N ILE A 35 -3.62 -11.42 14.19
CA ILE A 35 -2.77 -11.05 15.34
C ILE A 35 -3.13 -9.70 15.96
N ILE A 36 -3.91 -8.84 15.29
CA ILE A 36 -4.12 -7.45 15.72
C ILE A 36 -4.72 -7.31 17.13
N ASP A 37 -5.46 -8.31 17.58
CA ASP A 37 -6.06 -8.30 18.92
C ASP A 37 -5.05 -8.61 20.04
N GLU A 38 -3.91 -9.19 19.69
CA GLU A 38 -2.83 -9.57 20.60
C GLU A 38 -1.72 -8.51 20.67
N LEU A 39 -1.71 -7.54 19.74
CA LEU A 39 -0.69 -6.50 19.68
C LEU A 39 -0.94 -5.40 20.72
N GLU A 40 0.14 -4.98 21.38
CA GLU A 40 0.12 -3.88 22.33
C GLU A 40 0.06 -2.51 21.61
N PRO A 41 -0.41 -1.44 22.29
CA PRO A 41 -0.57 -0.13 21.67
C PRO A 41 0.72 0.45 21.05
N ASP A 42 1.87 0.26 21.67
CA ASP A 42 3.16 0.75 21.15
C ASP A 42 3.62 -0.02 19.90
N GLU A 43 3.35 -1.33 19.83
CA GLU A 43 3.57 -2.14 18.64
C GLU A 43 2.68 -1.68 17.48
N LEU A 44 1.39 -1.42 17.76
CA LEU A 44 0.44 -0.90 16.78
C LEU A 44 0.81 0.50 16.28
N GLU A 45 1.26 1.40 17.17
CA GLU A 45 1.73 2.73 16.78
C GLU A 45 2.99 2.67 15.92
N PHE A 46 3.92 1.78 16.26
CA PHE A 46 5.12 1.54 15.45
C PHE A 46 4.74 1.04 14.06
N ASP A 47 3.92 -0.01 13.98
CA ASP A 47 3.51 -0.59 12.71
C ASP A 47 2.70 0.39 11.86
N LEU A 48 1.82 1.18 12.45
CA LEU A 48 1.08 2.24 11.75
C LEU A 48 2.03 3.20 11.04
N ARG A 49 3.10 3.62 11.74
CA ARG A 49 4.11 4.53 11.18
C ARG A 49 4.84 3.84 10.03
N GLU A 50 5.29 2.60 10.21
CA GLU A 50 6.01 1.85 9.19
C GLU A 50 5.16 1.64 7.92
N TYR A 51 3.86 1.31 8.05
CA TYR A 51 2.98 1.16 6.89
C TYR A 51 2.77 2.47 6.13
N LYS A 52 2.56 3.58 6.85
CA LYS A 52 2.43 4.91 6.23
C LYS A 52 3.72 5.31 5.51
N GLU A 53 4.87 5.10 6.14
CA GLU A 53 6.16 5.41 5.55
C GLU A 53 6.48 4.53 4.33
N TYR A 54 6.21 3.23 4.42
CA TYR A 54 6.40 2.30 3.31
C TYR A 54 5.50 2.66 2.14
N PHE A 55 4.23 2.97 2.39
CA PHE A 55 3.31 3.41 1.35
C PHE A 55 3.84 4.66 0.64
N GLU A 56 4.20 5.70 1.40
CA GLU A 56 4.70 6.95 0.83
C GLU A 56 6.00 6.79 0.04
N LYS A 57 6.93 5.95 0.52
CA LYS A 57 8.26 5.80 -0.10
C LYS A 57 8.32 4.80 -1.24
N GLN A 58 7.52 3.74 -1.19
CA GLN A 58 7.65 2.60 -2.11
C GLN A 58 6.43 2.46 -3.03
N VAL A 59 5.23 2.56 -2.46
CA VAL A 59 3.99 2.24 -3.18
C VAL A 59 3.46 3.43 -3.96
N LYS A 60 3.44 4.61 -3.31
CA LYS A 60 2.91 5.85 -3.88
C LYS A 60 3.59 6.26 -5.18
N PRO A 61 4.92 6.18 -5.35
CA PRO A 61 5.54 6.49 -6.64
C PRO A 61 5.00 5.63 -7.79
N ILE A 62 4.82 4.34 -7.57
CA ILE A 62 4.28 3.42 -8.58
C ILE A 62 2.79 3.64 -8.82
N TYR A 63 2.02 3.93 -7.76
CA TYR A 63 0.63 4.33 -7.86
C TYR A 63 0.48 5.59 -8.74
N GLU A 64 1.25 6.64 -8.46
CA GLU A 64 1.22 7.88 -9.24
C GLU A 64 1.66 7.67 -10.69
N GLN A 65 2.67 6.83 -10.93
CA GLN A 65 3.09 6.44 -12.28
C GLN A 65 1.98 5.71 -13.05
N ALA A 66 1.27 4.77 -12.41
CA ALA A 66 0.16 4.06 -13.03
C ALA A 66 -0.97 5.02 -13.46
N HIS A 67 -1.27 6.02 -12.62
CA HIS A 67 -2.22 7.09 -12.92
C HIS A 67 -1.73 8.01 -14.05
N ALA A 68 -0.45 8.39 -14.03
CA ALA A 68 0.15 9.23 -15.07
C ALA A 68 0.13 8.57 -16.45
N VAL A 69 0.29 7.25 -16.50
CA VAL A 69 0.21 6.46 -17.75
C VAL A 69 -1.22 6.36 -18.28
N GLY A 70 -2.24 6.45 -17.40
CA GLY A 70 -3.65 6.49 -17.78
C GLY A 70 -4.20 5.20 -18.38
N VAL A 71 -3.49 4.08 -18.24
CA VAL A 71 -3.99 2.77 -18.68
C VAL A 71 -4.93 2.25 -17.61
N GLU A 72 -6.21 2.12 -17.93
CA GLU A 72 -7.28 1.72 -17.02
C GLU A 72 -6.95 0.47 -16.18
N SER A 73 -6.40 -0.57 -16.81
CA SER A 73 -6.01 -1.79 -16.09
C SER A 73 -4.85 -1.61 -15.09
N LEU A 74 -3.96 -0.62 -15.29
CA LEU A 74 -2.91 -0.30 -14.33
C LEU A 74 -3.45 0.57 -13.21
N VAL A 75 -4.30 1.54 -13.53
CA VAL A 75 -4.99 2.38 -12.56
C VAL A 75 -5.84 1.52 -11.62
N ALA A 76 -6.65 0.61 -12.16
CA ALA A 76 -7.46 -0.30 -11.34
C ALA A 76 -6.61 -1.17 -10.41
N LEU A 77 -5.45 -1.64 -10.89
CA LEU A 77 -4.54 -2.43 -10.06
C LEU A 77 -3.87 -1.57 -8.96
N ALA A 78 -3.49 -0.33 -9.27
CA ALA A 78 -2.93 0.61 -8.32
C ALA A 78 -3.93 1.00 -7.22
N GLU A 79 -5.18 1.27 -7.60
CA GLU A 79 -6.30 1.51 -6.68
C GLU A 79 -6.53 0.31 -5.77
N GLU A 80 -6.43 -0.91 -6.31
CA GLU A 80 -6.57 -2.10 -5.49
C GLU A 80 -5.45 -2.24 -4.46
N VAL A 81 -4.19 -1.99 -4.85
CA VAL A 81 -3.05 -1.97 -3.91
C VAL A 81 -3.31 -0.94 -2.80
N LYS A 82 -3.66 0.29 -3.18
CA LYS A 82 -3.95 1.36 -2.22
C LYS A 82 -5.06 0.98 -1.25
N ARG A 83 -6.17 0.43 -1.76
CA ARG A 83 -7.30 -0.01 -0.92
C ARG A 83 -6.87 -1.02 0.14
N VAL A 84 -6.01 -1.98 -0.20
CA VAL A 84 -5.56 -2.98 0.79
C VAL A 84 -4.63 -2.36 1.84
N TYR A 85 -3.77 -1.41 1.46
CA TYR A 85 -2.98 -0.62 2.43
C TYR A 85 -3.88 0.19 3.37
N ASP A 86 -4.87 0.90 2.84
CA ASP A 86 -5.83 1.68 3.63
C ASP A 86 -6.59 0.76 4.60
N GLU A 87 -6.97 -0.44 4.19
CA GLU A 87 -7.63 -1.42 5.07
C GLU A 87 -6.74 -1.81 6.27
N ILE A 88 -5.44 -2.04 6.07
CA ILE A 88 -4.51 -2.33 7.17
C ILE A 88 -4.38 -1.13 8.11
N ILE A 89 -4.17 0.06 7.55
CA ILE A 89 -4.06 1.31 8.32
C ILE A 89 -5.32 1.52 9.16
N ASN A 90 -6.50 1.36 8.55
CA ASN A 90 -7.79 1.52 9.24
C ASN A 90 -8.00 0.48 10.35
N MET A 91 -7.56 -0.77 10.17
CA MET A 91 -7.61 -1.79 11.22
C MET A 91 -6.78 -1.36 12.44
N ILE A 92 -5.55 -0.89 12.20
CA ILE A 92 -4.64 -0.43 13.26
C ILE A 92 -5.20 0.82 13.96
N GLU A 93 -5.61 1.83 13.20
CA GLU A 93 -6.17 3.07 13.74
C GLU A 93 -7.45 2.83 14.55
N SER A 94 -8.30 1.90 14.10
CA SER A 94 -9.49 1.49 14.85
C SER A 94 -9.09 0.89 16.20
N LYS A 95 -8.16 -0.07 16.21
CA LYS A 95 -7.70 -0.72 17.45
C LYS A 95 -7.11 0.28 18.44
N LEU A 96 -6.26 1.19 17.98
CA LEU A 96 -5.68 2.27 18.79
C LEU A 96 -6.73 3.25 19.33
N SER A 97 -7.79 3.51 18.57
CA SER A 97 -8.88 4.42 18.97
C SER A 97 -9.81 3.78 20.02
N TYR A 98 -10.05 2.47 19.94
CA TYR A 98 -10.82 1.74 20.95
C TYR A 98 -10.10 1.70 22.31
N GLY A 99 -8.77 1.57 22.34
CA GLY A 99 -7.99 1.55 23.58
C GLY A 99 -7.99 2.87 24.37
N LYS A 100 -8.36 3.99 23.76
CA LYS A 100 -8.39 5.32 24.41
C LYS A 100 -9.71 5.64 25.14
N GLN A 101 -10.70 4.74 25.07
CA GLN A 101 -12.01 4.91 25.73
C GLN A 101 -12.19 4.04 26.99
N GLY A 102 -11.17 3.24 27.35
CA GLY A 102 -11.12 2.46 28.60
C GLY A 102 -10.30 3.13 29.69
#